data_AF-A0A0Q5EXN2-F1
#
_entry.id   AF-A0A0Q5EXN2-F1
#
_cell.length_a   1.000
_cell.length_b   1.000
_cell.length_c   1.000
_cell.angle_alpha   90.00
_cell.angle_beta   90.00
_cell.angle_gamma   90.00
#
_symmetry.space_group_name_H-M   'P 1'
#
loop_
_entity.id
_entity.type
_entity.pdbx_description
1 polymer ?
#
loop_
_entity_poly.entity_id
_entity_poly.type
_entity_poly.pdbx_seq_one_letter_code
_entity_poly.pdbx_strand_id
1 'polypeptide(L)'
;MSRHHFQLTYSIKHYKETDKSLAMAKQVRDKIARTDFPGWSKVENIETTFKGLLTLQTISNNERRDEAETMVRAAFSEIITELDATWEVWAYCSLMVGDLGDSIEFSF
;
A
#
# COMPACT_ATOMS: atom_id res chain seq x y z
N MET A 1 -8.38 3.13 -20.32
CA MET A 1 -7.17 2.47 -19.81
C MET A 1 -5.94 3.33 -20.09
N SER A 2 -5.22 3.71 -19.04
CA SER A 2 -3.98 4.49 -19.09
C SER A 2 -2.97 3.88 -18.12
N ARG A 3 -1.67 3.94 -18.45
CA ARG A 3 -0.60 3.37 -17.63
C ARG A 3 0.20 4.50 -17.01
N HIS A 4 0.36 4.46 -15.70
CA HIS A 4 1.06 5.49 -14.94
C HIS A 4 2.14 4.88 -14.09
N HIS A 5 3.30 5.52 -14.05
CA HIS A 5 4.31 5.19 -13.05
C HIS A 5 3.80 5.57 -11.67
N PHE A 6 4.12 4.75 -10.67
CA PHE A 6 3.79 5.11 -9.29
C PHE A 6 4.99 4.88 -8.37
N GLN A 7 4.96 5.58 -7.23
CA GLN A 7 5.78 5.29 -6.07
C GLN A 7 4.87 5.27 -4.84
N LEU A 8 4.91 4.17 -4.09
CA LEU A 8 4.17 3.96 -2.86
C LEU A 8 5.16 3.89 -1.71
N THR A 9 4.96 4.69 -0.67
CA THR A 9 5.62 4.51 0.63
C THR A 9 4.57 4.19 1.68
N TYR A 10 4.89 3.26 2.59
CA TYR A 10 3.96 2.85 3.62
C TYR A 10 4.58 2.70 5.00
N SER A 11 3.74 2.73 6.03
CA SER A 11 4.09 2.39 7.40
C SER A 11 2.96 1.55 8.00
N ILE A 12 3.33 0.42 8.60
CA ILE A 12 2.40 -0.39 9.41
C ILE A 12 2.67 -0.10 10.88
N LYS A 13 1.63 0.32 11.61
CA LYS A 13 1.68 0.55 13.06
C LYS A 13 0.72 -0.38 13.77
N HIS A 14 0.99 -0.69 15.03
CA HIS A 14 0.08 -1.43 15.89
C HIS A 14 -1.07 -0.51 16.35
N TYR A 15 -2.27 -1.07 16.47
CA TYR A 15 -3.45 -0.33 16.93
C TYR A 15 -3.42 -0.10 18.44
N LYS A 16 -2.93 -1.09 19.19
CA LYS A 16 -2.84 -1.07 20.65
C LYS A 16 -1.41 -1.28 21.11
N GLU A 17 -1.08 -0.80 22.30
CA GLU A 17 0.20 -1.07 22.98
C GLU A 17 0.15 -2.45 23.66
N THR A 18 -0.04 -3.50 22.86
CA THR A 18 0.02 -4.89 23.33
C THR A 18 1.08 -5.66 22.57
N ASP A 19 1.70 -6.65 23.22
CA ASP A 19 2.68 -7.52 22.58
C ASP A 19 2.13 -8.20 21.33
N LYS A 20 0.83 -8.56 21.35
CA LYS A 20 0.13 -9.13 20.20
C LYS A 20 0.12 -8.15 19.02
N SER A 21 -0.36 -6.93 19.24
CA SER A 21 -0.47 -5.91 18.18
C SER A 21 0.91 -5.51 17.64
N LEU A 22 1.92 -5.41 18.52
CA LEU A 22 3.32 -5.13 18.16
C LEU A 22 3.89 -6.25 17.26
N ALA A 23 3.72 -7.50 17.67
CA ALA A 23 4.15 -8.65 16.88
C ALA A 23 3.42 -8.71 15.53
N MET A 24 2.12 -8.42 15.52
CA MET A 24 1.31 -8.43 14.31
C MET A 24 1.71 -7.33 13.32
N ALA A 25 1.95 -6.11 13.78
CA ALA A 25 2.45 -5.02 12.93
C ALA A 25 3.78 -5.38 12.25
N LYS A 26 4.67 -6.07 12.97
CA LYS A 26 5.92 -6.59 12.41
C LYS A 26 5.66 -7.67 11.36
N GLN A 27 4.79 -8.65 11.66
CA GLN A 27 4.46 -9.73 10.72
C GLN A 27 3.85 -9.20 9.41
N VAL A 28 2.91 -8.26 9.51
CA VAL A 28 2.29 -7.62 8.34
C VAL A 28 3.34 -6.88 7.52
N ARG A 29 4.22 -6.08 8.15
CA ARG A 29 5.30 -5.38 7.45
C ARG A 29 6.24 -6.36 6.73
N ASP A 30 6.69 -7.40 7.44
CA ASP A 30 7.60 -8.44 6.95
C ASP A 30 6.99 -9.28 5.82
N LYS A 31 5.65 -9.38 5.75
CA LYS A 31 4.90 -10.09 4.71
C LYS A 31 4.64 -9.18 3.50
N ILE A 32 4.34 -7.89 3.68
CA ILE A 32 4.18 -6.92 2.57
C ILE A 32 5.51 -6.76 1.83
N ALA A 33 6.59 -6.44 2.56
CA ALA A 33 7.92 -6.71 2.04
C ALA A 33 8.00 -8.22 1.76
N ARG A 34 8.64 -8.80 0.76
CA ARG A 34 8.62 -10.27 0.45
C ARG A 34 7.42 -10.71 -0.37
N THR A 35 6.23 -10.12 -0.22
CA THR A 35 5.16 -10.36 -1.20
C THR A 35 5.56 -9.78 -2.54
N ASP A 36 5.46 -10.60 -3.58
CA ASP A 36 5.65 -10.18 -4.97
C ASP A 36 4.31 -9.72 -5.53
N PHE A 37 4.11 -8.41 -5.59
CA PHE A 37 2.92 -7.83 -6.20
C PHE A 37 3.16 -7.68 -7.71
N PRO A 38 2.36 -8.32 -8.58
CA PRO A 38 2.59 -8.27 -10.02
C PRO A 38 2.68 -6.83 -10.55
N GLY A 39 3.80 -6.51 -11.21
CA GLY A 39 4.05 -5.18 -11.77
C GLY A 39 4.55 -4.13 -10.78
N TRP A 40 4.79 -4.52 -9.53
CA TRP A 40 5.41 -3.68 -8.51
C TRP A 40 6.83 -4.16 -8.30
N SER A 41 7.71 -3.23 -7.94
CA SER A 41 9.10 -3.51 -7.66
C SER A 41 9.49 -2.73 -6.43
N LYS A 42 10.18 -3.38 -5.51
CA LYS A 42 10.75 -2.68 -4.36
C LYS A 42 11.80 -1.69 -4.82
N VAL A 43 11.91 -0.57 -4.09
CA VAL A 43 13.06 0.31 -4.23
C VAL A 43 14.22 -0.34 -3.48
N GLU A 44 15.37 -0.43 -4.15
CA GLU A 44 16.57 -1.04 -3.58
C GLU A 44 16.94 -0.35 -2.26
N ASN A 45 17.20 -1.14 -1.21
CA ASN A 45 17.51 -0.68 0.15
C ASN A 45 16.41 0.11 0.87
N ILE A 46 15.18 0.20 0.33
CA ILE A 46 14.04 0.84 1.00
C ILE A 46 12.89 -0.16 1.12
N GLU A 47 12.82 -0.86 2.25
CA GLU A 47 11.83 -1.92 2.50
C GLU A 47 10.38 -1.46 2.33
N THR A 48 10.11 -0.23 2.78
CA THR A 48 8.77 0.35 2.87
C THR A 48 8.32 1.09 1.61
N THR A 49 9.04 0.91 0.49
CA THR A 49 8.74 1.64 -0.75
C THR A 49 8.68 0.72 -1.96
N PHE A 50 7.58 0.82 -2.70
CA PHE A 50 7.37 0.18 -3.99
C PHE A 50 7.31 1.22 -5.10
N LYS A 51 7.69 0.81 -6.30
CA LYS A 51 7.47 1.54 -7.54
C LYS A 51 6.97 0.58 -8.61
N GLY A 52 6.33 1.09 -9.65
CA GLY A 52 5.87 0.23 -10.73
C GLY A 52 4.98 0.94 -11.71
N LEU A 53 4.09 0.17 -12.34
CA LEU A 53 3.08 0.67 -13.25
C LEU A 53 1.69 0.30 -12.75
N LEU A 54 0.83 1.31 -12.56
CA LEU A 54 -0.60 1.10 -12.39
C LEU A 54 -1.28 1.23 -13.73
N THR A 55 -2.27 0.37 -13.97
CA THR A 55 -3.10 0.49 -15.16
C THR A 55 -4.50 0.87 -14.74
N LEU A 56 -4.87 2.12 -14.99
CA LEU A 56 -6.09 2.76 -14.52
C LEU A 56 -7.11 2.86 -15.65
N GLN A 57 -8.34 2.47 -15.38
CA GLN A 57 -9.41 2.39 -16.38
C GLN A 57 -10.16 3.70 -16.55
N THR A 58 -10.24 4.49 -15.49
CA THR A 58 -11.04 5.71 -15.39
C THR A 58 -10.50 6.87 -16.24
N ILE A 59 -11.37 7.85 -16.51
CA ILE A 59 -11.11 8.93 -17.47
C ILE A 59 -10.60 10.18 -16.77
N SER A 60 -11.22 10.58 -15.66
CA SER A 60 -10.82 11.78 -14.93
C SER A 60 -9.64 11.52 -14.00
N ASN A 61 -8.86 12.56 -13.70
CA ASN A 61 -7.73 12.43 -12.79
C ASN A 61 -8.17 12.09 -11.36
N ASN A 62 -9.33 12.59 -10.90
CA ASN A 62 -9.84 12.27 -9.56
C ASN A 62 -10.21 10.79 -9.45
N GLU A 63 -10.99 10.26 -10.40
CA GLU A 63 -11.37 8.85 -10.40
C GLU A 63 -10.14 7.93 -10.50
N ARG A 64 -9.10 8.35 -11.23
CA ARG A 64 -7.83 7.61 -11.33
C ARG A 64 -7.08 7.56 -10.00
N ARG A 65 -7.12 8.65 -9.22
CA ARG A 65 -6.53 8.68 -7.88
C ARG A 65 -7.26 7.72 -6.95
N ASP A 66 -8.59 7.74 -6.98
CA ASP A 66 -9.43 6.82 -6.18
C ASP A 66 -9.21 5.35 -6.57
N GLU A 67 -9.10 5.07 -7.88
CA GLU A 67 -8.80 3.75 -8.41
C GLU A 67 -7.42 3.27 -7.96
N ALA A 68 -6.40 4.14 -8.03
CA ALA A 68 -5.04 3.84 -7.59
C ALA A 68 -4.98 3.54 -6.07
N GLU A 69 -5.65 4.35 -5.25
CA GLU A 69 -5.80 4.10 -3.82
C GLU A 69 -6.47 2.75 -3.54
N THR A 70 -7.58 2.47 -4.24
CA THR A 70 -8.33 1.22 -4.08
C THR A 70 -7.47 -0.01 -4.40
N MET A 71 -6.65 0.05 -5.45
CA MET A 71 -5.73 -1.03 -5.81
C MET A 71 -4.70 -1.30 -4.70
N VAL A 72 -4.11 -0.25 -4.12
CA VAL A 72 -3.14 -0.41 -3.02
C VAL A 72 -3.83 -0.92 -1.75
N ARG A 73 -5.01 -0.38 -1.41
CA ARG A 73 -5.80 -0.84 -0.26
C ARG A 73 -6.13 -2.32 -0.38
N ALA A 74 -6.55 -2.79 -1.55
CA ALA A 74 -6.88 -4.19 -1.79
C ALA A 74 -5.65 -5.09 -1.56
N ALA A 75 -4.50 -4.72 -2.15
CA ALA A 75 -3.26 -5.49 -2.04
C ALA A 75 -2.79 -5.67 -0.58
N PHE A 76 -2.87 -4.62 0.23
CA PHE A 76 -2.48 -4.69 1.64
C PHE A 76 -3.55 -5.32 2.52
N SER A 77 -4.84 -5.06 2.24
CA SER A 77 -5.97 -5.66 2.98
C SER A 77 -6.00 -7.18 2.86
N GLU A 78 -5.61 -7.73 1.70
CA GLU A 78 -5.48 -9.18 1.51
C GLU A 78 -4.48 -9.77 2.51
N ILE A 79 -3.31 -9.15 2.66
CA ILE A 79 -2.28 -9.59 3.61
C ILE A 79 -2.71 -9.41 5.06
N ILE A 80 -3.31 -8.27 5.38
CA ILE A 80 -3.81 -7.98 6.74
C ILE A 80 -4.89 -9.01 7.13
N THR A 81 -5.76 -9.37 6.19
CA THR A 81 -6.81 -10.38 6.41
C THR A 81 -6.24 -11.78 6.51
N GLU A 82 -5.26 -12.15 5.67
CA GLU A 82 -4.56 -13.45 5.73
C GLU A 82 -3.94 -13.69 7.12
N LEU A 83 -3.45 -12.62 7.75
CA LEU A 83 -2.80 -12.67 9.07
C LEU A 83 -3.77 -12.45 10.25
N ASP A 84 -5.08 -12.29 10.01
CA ASP A 84 -6.07 -11.92 11.03
C ASP A 84 -5.65 -10.65 11.83
N ALA A 85 -5.06 -9.69 11.12
CA ALA A 85 -4.45 -8.50 11.70
C ALA A 85 -5.36 -7.27 11.70
N THR A 86 -6.58 -7.37 11.17
CA THR A 86 -7.51 -6.25 10.92
C THR A 86 -7.75 -5.36 12.15
N TRP A 87 -7.77 -5.94 13.35
CA TRP A 87 -8.01 -5.21 14.60
C TRP A 87 -6.73 -4.90 15.39
N GLU A 88 -5.57 -5.26 14.82
CA GLU A 88 -4.27 -5.21 15.48
C GLU A 88 -3.35 -4.15 14.88
N VAL A 89 -3.60 -3.72 13.63
CA VAL A 89 -2.70 -2.83 12.90
C VAL A 89 -3.44 -1.71 12.16
N TRP A 90 -2.70 -0.65 11.84
CA TRP A 90 -3.07 0.39 10.88
C TRP A 90 -2.02 0.49 9.77
N ALA A 91 -2.46 0.55 8.53
CA ALA A 91 -1.63 0.91 7.39
C ALA A 91 -1.74 2.41 7.10
N TYR A 92 -0.60 3.08 6.95
CA TYR A 92 -0.50 4.46 6.47
C TYR A 92 0.25 4.44 5.15
N CYS A 93 -0.32 5.03 4.12
CA CYS A 93 0.22 5.02 2.77
C CYS A 93 0.32 6.44 2.22
N SER A 94 1.39 6.71 1.48
CA SER A 94 1.55 7.87 0.62
C SER A 94 1.89 7.36 -0.79
N LEU A 95 0.98 7.62 -1.73
CA LEU A 95 1.04 7.13 -3.10
C LEU A 95 1.19 8.29 -4.08
N MET A 96 2.31 8.34 -4.77
CA MET A 96 2.51 9.25 -5.90
C MET A 96 2.22 8.49 -7.19
N VAL A 97 1.36 9.05 -8.04
CA VAL A 97 1.06 8.53 -9.38
C VAL A 97 1.43 9.60 -10.39
N GLY A 98 2.25 9.22 -11.37
CA GLY A 98 2.69 10.10 -12.45
C GLY A 98 1.50 10.78 -13.12
N ASP A 99 1.66 12.07 -13.43
CA ASP A 99 0.66 12.90 -14.11
C ASP A 99 -0.69 13.09 -13.39
N LEU A 100 -0.84 12.60 -12.15
CA LEU A 100 -2.07 12.75 -11.36
C LEU A 100 -1.98 13.77 -10.22
N GLY A 101 -0.90 14.55 -10.17
CA GLY A 101 -0.71 15.64 -9.20
C GLY A 101 0.02 15.21 -7.92
N ASP A 102 -0.40 15.78 -6.79
CA ASP A 102 0.23 15.56 -5.48
C ASP A 102 0.04 14.13 -4.96
N SER A 103 0.77 13.73 -3.91
CA SER A 103 0.58 12.40 -3.31
C SER A 103 -0.85 12.18 -2.81
N ILE A 104 -1.32 10.94 -2.91
CA ILE A 104 -2.56 10.45 -2.32
C ILE A 104 -2.20 9.84 -0.97
N GLU A 105 -2.68 10.45 0.11
CA GLU A 105 -2.41 9.99 1.47
C GLU A 105 -3.65 9.32 2.05
N PHE A 106 -3.49 8.11 2.56
CA PHE A 106 -4.60 7.34 3.09
C PHE A 106 -4.18 6.34 4.17
N SER A 107 -5.13 5.98 5.02
CA SER A 107 -4.96 4.95 6.05
C SER A 107 -6.18 4.03 6.17
N PHE A 108 -5.95 2.82 6.67
CA PHE A 108 -6.96 1.79 6.96
C PHE A 108 -6.45 0.75 7.95
#